data_AF-A0A941SYJ2-F1
#
_entry.id   AF-A0A941SYJ2-F1
#
_cell.length_a   1.000
_cell.length_b   1.000
_cell.length_c   1.000
_cell.angle_alpha   90.00
_cell.angle_beta   90.00
_cell.angle_gamma   90.00
#
_symmetry.space_group_name_H-M   'P 1'
#
loop_
_entity.id
_entity.type
_entity.pdbx_description
1 polymer ?
#
loop_
_entity_poly.entity_id
_entity_poly.type
_entity_poly.pdbx_seq_one_letter_code
_entity_poly.pdbx_strand_id
1 'polypeptide(L)'
;MTRPSAALLEAVQTNCHIADARHAQDLSLCTFLLQMREFHRWERGLPLNAPLQRAEVGAWIAQREALWAELEAREFLRLPLEGVDDAGGEPFETAPLNAQLQAQGLVYGAGWAGARRPGFFLAELIELRAIEAEGLRVQLCGREWARGLFAPPAVLAGDTIVLRREAMARWLWEKFEVFGLKRAEGPFKAVAQAYDLERDFLAGLPRMLDEQAETLILHEIGEHRAGRRLGPAWGEMLLALDDRRTELLLRAVPDHLADLGTPLPALLERDDAVSLHFWFS
;
A
#
# COMPACT_ATOMS: atom_id res chain seq x y z
N MET A 1 4.38 18.72 13.31
CA MET A 1 4.03 17.33 12.97
C MET A 1 4.49 16.46 14.12
N THR A 2 3.56 15.72 14.73
CA THR A 2 3.80 14.95 15.95
C THR A 2 4.43 13.62 15.57
N ARG A 3 5.55 13.27 16.22
CA ARG A 3 6.20 11.97 16.05
C ARG A 3 5.47 10.94 16.95
N PRO A 4 5.20 9.71 16.48
CA PRO A 4 4.63 8.68 17.34
C PRO A 4 5.57 8.35 18.51
N SER A 5 5.00 7.85 19.61
CA SER A 5 5.79 7.33 20.73
C SER A 5 6.67 6.16 20.25
N ALA A 6 7.86 6.01 20.85
CA ALA A 6 8.79 4.94 20.48
C ALA A 6 8.17 3.55 20.65
N ALA A 7 7.40 3.35 21.72
CA ALA A 7 6.73 2.08 22.01
C ALA A 7 5.65 1.74 20.97
N LEU A 8 4.84 2.72 20.55
CA LEU A 8 3.83 2.51 19.50
C LEU A 8 4.49 2.15 18.17
N LEU A 9 5.52 2.91 17.80
CA LEU A 9 6.28 2.69 16.59
C LEU A 9 6.89 1.28 16.55
N GLU A 10 7.55 0.87 17.64
CA GLU A 10 8.15 -0.46 17.78
C GLU A 10 7.10 -1.57 17.69
N ALA A 11 5.94 -1.41 18.35
CA ALA A 11 4.86 -2.39 18.29
C ALA A 11 4.30 -2.56 16.87
N VAL A 12 4.01 -1.45 16.17
CA VAL A 12 3.49 -1.50 14.80
C VAL A 12 4.53 -2.10 13.84
N GLN A 13 5.79 -1.68 13.95
CA GLN A 13 6.85 -2.20 13.07
C GLN A 13 7.12 -3.69 13.34
N THR A 14 7.01 -4.15 14.59
CA THR A 14 7.10 -5.56 14.93
C THR A 14 5.95 -6.36 14.31
N ASN A 15 4.72 -5.84 14.35
CA ASN A 15 3.59 -6.48 13.67
C ASN A 15 3.78 -6.55 12.15
N CYS A 16 4.37 -5.52 11.54
CA CYS A 16 4.77 -5.56 10.13
C CYS A 16 5.77 -6.70 9.87
N HIS A 17 6.78 -6.85 10.72
CA HIS A 17 7.77 -7.92 10.57
C HIS A 17 7.20 -9.32 10.81
N ILE A 18 6.27 -9.49 11.76
CA ILE A 18 5.57 -10.77 11.95
C ILE A 18 4.75 -11.10 10.70
N ALA A 19 4.04 -10.12 10.14
CA ALA A 19 3.28 -10.31 8.91
C ALA A 19 4.17 -10.67 7.72
N ASP A 20 5.29 -9.98 7.54
CA ASP A 20 6.22 -10.28 6.46
C ASP A 20 6.93 -11.63 6.65
N ALA A 21 7.32 -11.99 7.88
CA ALA A 21 7.95 -13.26 8.19
C ALA A 21 7.11 -14.45 7.72
N ARG A 22 5.79 -14.37 7.91
CA ARG A 22 4.83 -15.42 7.54
C ARG A 22 4.51 -15.50 6.04
N HIS A 23 4.80 -14.44 5.28
CA HIS A 23 4.30 -14.29 3.89
C HIS A 23 5.38 -13.93 2.86
N ALA A 24 6.61 -13.61 3.27
CA ALA A 24 7.68 -13.28 2.35
C ALA A 24 8.00 -14.44 1.39
N GLN A 25 7.83 -15.68 1.85
CA GLN A 25 8.06 -16.90 1.06
C GLN A 25 7.00 -17.13 -0.04
N ASP A 26 5.87 -16.42 -0.01
CA ASP A 26 4.83 -16.51 -1.04
C ASP A 26 5.26 -15.86 -2.37
N LEU A 27 6.32 -15.05 -2.33
CA LEU A 27 6.86 -14.29 -3.45
C LEU A 27 7.86 -15.13 -4.27
N SER A 28 7.91 -14.88 -5.58
CA SER A 28 9.03 -15.36 -6.39
C SER A 28 10.34 -14.70 -5.94
N LEU A 29 11.48 -15.38 -6.08
CA LEU A 29 12.78 -14.85 -5.67
C LEU A 29 13.07 -13.46 -6.27
N CYS A 30 12.75 -13.25 -7.56
CA CYS A 30 12.96 -11.97 -8.22
C CYS A 30 12.10 -10.87 -7.60
N THR A 31 10.82 -11.14 -7.35
CA THR A 31 9.89 -10.19 -6.71
C THR A 31 10.34 -9.88 -5.28
N PHE A 32 10.71 -10.90 -4.53
CA PHE A 32 11.23 -10.78 -3.17
C PHE A 32 12.44 -9.85 -3.10
N LEU A 33 13.46 -10.09 -3.94
CA LEU A 33 14.67 -9.27 -3.94
C LEU A 33 14.43 -7.82 -4.36
N LEU A 34 13.50 -7.57 -5.28
CA LEU A 34 13.09 -6.20 -5.65
C LEU A 34 12.44 -5.47 -4.47
N GLN A 35 11.47 -6.12 -3.82
CA GLN A 35 10.79 -5.52 -2.66
C GLN A 35 11.75 -5.32 -1.47
N MET A 36 12.65 -6.26 -1.21
CA MET A 36 13.66 -6.13 -0.15
C MET A 36 14.61 -4.97 -0.41
N ARG A 37 14.99 -4.75 -1.68
CA ARG A 37 15.81 -3.60 -2.07
C ARG A 37 15.11 -2.28 -1.80
N GLU A 38 13.81 -2.18 -2.11
CA GLU A 38 13.01 -1.00 -1.80
C GLU A 38 12.87 -0.82 -0.28
N PHE A 39 12.52 -1.88 0.43
CA PHE A 39 12.31 -1.84 1.88
C PHE A 39 13.58 -1.43 2.63
N HIS A 40 14.76 -1.86 2.16
CA HIS A 40 16.05 -1.37 2.65
C HIS A 40 16.20 0.15 2.50
N ARG A 41 15.81 0.74 1.35
CA ARG A 41 15.85 2.20 1.16
C ARG A 41 14.94 2.90 2.15
N TRP A 42 13.71 2.40 2.30
CA TRP A 42 12.72 2.98 3.21
C TRP A 42 13.22 2.96 4.66
N GLU A 43 13.65 1.81 5.16
CA GLU A 43 14.06 1.65 6.56
C GLU A 43 15.28 2.52 6.92
N ARG A 44 16.19 2.70 5.95
CA ARG A 44 17.39 3.56 6.11
C ARG A 44 17.11 5.05 5.87
N GLY A 45 15.90 5.43 5.48
CA GLY A 45 15.55 6.81 5.14
C GLY A 45 16.30 7.34 3.91
N LEU A 46 16.68 6.45 2.98
CA LEU A 46 17.41 6.83 1.77
C LEU A 46 16.47 7.47 0.73
N PRO A 47 16.95 8.45 -0.05
CA PRO A 47 16.22 8.97 -1.22
C PRO A 47 15.86 7.87 -2.22
N LEU A 48 14.75 8.06 -2.95
CA LEU A 48 14.25 7.10 -3.94
C LEU A 48 15.32 6.72 -4.97
N ASN A 49 16.10 7.69 -5.46
CA ASN A 49 17.15 7.50 -6.46
C ASN A 49 18.55 7.20 -5.91
N ALA A 50 18.70 6.99 -4.60
CA ALA A 50 20.02 6.75 -4.01
C ALA A 50 20.65 5.45 -4.56
N PRO A 51 21.92 5.45 -4.99
CA PRO A 51 22.57 4.20 -5.38
C PRO A 51 22.69 3.27 -4.16
N LEU A 52 22.41 1.98 -4.36
CA LEU A 52 22.53 0.97 -3.31
C LEU A 52 23.74 0.09 -3.54
N GLN A 53 24.52 -0.14 -2.48
CA GLN A 53 25.65 -1.05 -2.52
C GLN A 53 25.17 -2.49 -2.33
N ARG A 54 25.47 -3.36 -3.29
CA ARG A 54 25.01 -4.76 -3.28
C ARG A 54 25.42 -5.50 -2.01
N ALA A 55 26.63 -5.27 -1.51
CA ALA A 55 27.14 -5.92 -0.30
C ALA A 55 26.35 -5.49 0.96
N GLU A 56 26.01 -4.20 1.06
CA GLU A 56 25.23 -3.66 2.18
C GLU A 56 23.80 -4.20 2.17
N VAL A 57 23.16 -4.18 1.00
CA VAL A 57 21.80 -4.74 0.84
C VAL A 57 21.80 -6.23 1.15
N GLY A 58 22.80 -6.98 0.66
CA GLY A 58 22.91 -8.42 0.96
C GLY A 58 23.08 -8.72 2.44
N ALA A 59 23.95 -7.97 3.14
CA ALA A 59 24.13 -8.12 4.58
C ALA A 59 22.86 -7.76 5.37
N TRP A 60 22.14 -6.72 4.95
CA TRP A 60 20.88 -6.33 5.55
C TRP A 60 19.77 -7.36 5.31
N ILE A 61 19.67 -7.94 4.10
CA ILE A 61 18.70 -9.01 3.81
C ILE A 61 18.92 -10.18 4.77
N ALA A 62 20.17 -10.63 4.95
CA ALA A 62 20.48 -11.73 5.86
C ALA A 62 20.09 -11.41 7.32
N GLN A 63 20.30 -10.18 7.79
CA GLN A 63 19.86 -9.74 9.12
C GLN A 63 18.32 -9.74 9.24
N ARG A 64 17.63 -9.28 8.18
CA ARG A 64 16.18 -9.24 8.14
C ARG A 64 15.56 -10.64 8.17
N GLU A 65 16.12 -11.56 7.40
CA GLU A 65 15.69 -12.96 7.38
C GLU A 65 15.92 -13.65 8.73
N ALA A 66 17.06 -13.39 9.39
CA ALA A 66 17.30 -13.91 10.73
C ALA A 66 16.27 -13.41 11.75
N LEU A 67 15.96 -12.10 11.73
CA LEU A 67 14.91 -11.53 12.57
C LEU A 67 13.54 -12.15 12.26
N TRP A 68 13.19 -12.32 10.99
CA TRP A 68 11.90 -12.91 10.60
C TRP A 68 11.77 -14.36 11.05
N ALA A 69 12.85 -15.15 11.00
CA ALA A 69 12.86 -16.51 11.54
C ALA A 69 12.53 -16.56 13.04
N GLU A 70 12.92 -15.55 13.82
CA GLU A 70 12.57 -15.44 15.25
C GLU A 70 11.12 -14.99 15.48
N LEU A 71 10.54 -14.25 14.54
CA LEU A 71 9.22 -13.61 14.68
C LEU A 71 8.08 -14.41 14.06
N GLU A 72 8.33 -15.31 13.10
CA GLU A 72 7.32 -15.99 12.30
C GLU A 72 6.19 -16.62 13.15
N ALA A 73 6.57 -17.30 14.24
CA ALA A 73 5.65 -17.99 15.15
C ALA A 73 5.08 -17.11 16.28
N ARG A 74 5.50 -15.83 16.40
CA ARG A 74 5.03 -14.94 17.47
C ARG A 74 3.66 -14.38 17.15
N GLU A 75 2.84 -14.17 18.17
CA GLU A 75 1.55 -13.46 18.03
C GLU A 75 1.75 -11.97 17.76
N PHE A 76 0.75 -11.34 17.14
CA PHE A 76 0.77 -9.90 16.95
C PHE A 76 0.69 -9.17 18.30
N LEU A 77 1.50 -8.13 18.43
CA LEU A 77 1.53 -7.28 19.59
C LEU A 77 0.31 -6.37 19.64
N ARG A 78 -0.22 -6.19 20.85
CA ARG A 78 -1.16 -5.11 21.16
C ARG A 78 -0.44 -3.77 21.08
N LEU A 79 -1.17 -2.73 20.72
CA LEU A 79 -0.60 -1.40 20.51
C LEU A 79 -0.66 -0.56 21.78
N PRO A 80 0.48 -0.06 22.28
CA PRO A 80 0.47 0.83 23.43
C PRO A 80 -0.15 2.16 23.04
N LEU A 81 -1.13 2.60 23.83
CA LEU A 81 -1.81 3.89 23.68
C LEU A 81 -1.69 4.67 24.99
N GLU A 82 -1.53 5.98 24.90
CA GLU A 82 -1.50 6.83 26.08
C GLU A 82 -2.87 6.84 26.78
N GLY A 83 -2.88 6.56 28.09
CA GLY A 83 -4.10 6.61 28.90
C GLY A 83 -5.08 5.45 28.72
N VAL A 84 -4.69 4.39 28.01
CA VAL A 84 -5.40 3.09 28.00
C VAL A 84 -4.76 2.17 29.04
N ASP A 85 -5.56 1.29 29.65
CA ASP A 85 -5.08 0.25 30.57
C ASP A 85 -3.85 -0.50 30.01
N ASP A 86 -3.05 -1.10 30.89
CA ASP A 86 -1.79 -1.81 30.57
C ASP A 86 -1.91 -2.88 29.46
N ALA A 87 -3.13 -3.28 29.08
CA ALA A 87 -3.40 -4.20 27.99
C ALA A 87 -3.12 -3.60 26.59
N GLY A 88 -3.29 -2.29 26.36
CA GLY A 88 -3.17 -1.68 25.03
C GLY A 88 -4.28 -2.10 24.04
N GLY A 89 -4.28 -1.50 22.85
CA GLY A 89 -5.30 -1.73 21.81
C GLY A 89 -5.09 -3.00 20.99
N GLU A 90 -6.18 -3.64 20.56
CA GLU A 90 -6.13 -4.80 19.67
C GLU A 90 -5.63 -4.40 18.27
N PRO A 91 -4.67 -5.13 17.67
CA PRO A 91 -4.00 -4.71 16.44
C PRO A 91 -4.93 -4.62 15.22
N PHE A 92 -6.03 -5.36 15.18
CA PHE A 92 -6.98 -5.28 14.05
C PHE A 92 -8.17 -4.34 14.33
N GLU A 93 -8.31 -3.82 15.54
CA GLU A 93 -9.37 -2.86 15.88
C GLU A 93 -8.92 -1.43 15.58
N THR A 94 -8.86 -1.09 14.29
CA THR A 94 -8.32 0.19 13.83
C THR A 94 -9.15 1.41 14.24
N ALA A 95 -10.48 1.27 14.38
CA ALA A 95 -11.36 2.39 14.72
C ALA A 95 -11.06 3.04 16.08
N PRO A 96 -11.02 2.30 17.22
CA PRO A 96 -10.68 2.90 18.52
C PRO A 96 -9.24 3.42 18.56
N LEU A 97 -8.29 2.74 17.90
CA LEU A 97 -6.91 3.19 17.79
C LEU A 97 -6.82 4.55 17.06
N ASN A 98 -7.46 4.66 15.91
CA ASN A 98 -7.44 5.89 15.11
C ASN A 98 -8.19 7.04 15.75
N ALA A 99 -9.24 6.79 16.53
CA ALA A 99 -9.92 7.85 17.28
C ALA A 99 -8.96 8.64 18.18
N GLN A 100 -7.91 7.99 18.72
CA GLN A 100 -6.88 8.65 19.52
C GLN A 100 -5.74 9.23 18.65
N LEU A 101 -5.25 8.45 17.69
CA LEU A 101 -4.08 8.83 16.88
C LEU A 101 -4.36 10.01 15.94
N GLN A 102 -5.57 10.12 15.40
CA GLN A 102 -5.92 11.17 14.45
C GLN A 102 -5.87 12.57 15.09
N ALA A 103 -6.16 12.68 16.39
CA ALA A 103 -6.00 13.94 17.14
C ALA A 103 -4.54 14.42 17.19
N GLN A 104 -3.58 13.52 16.99
CA GLN A 104 -2.15 13.80 16.95
C GLN A 104 -1.62 14.00 15.53
N GLY A 105 -2.48 13.90 14.50
CA GLY A 105 -2.08 13.91 13.09
C GLY A 105 -1.43 12.60 12.64
N LEU A 106 -1.75 11.49 13.30
CA LEU A 106 -1.25 10.14 12.98
C LEU A 106 -2.40 9.24 12.56
N VAL A 107 -2.07 8.20 11.82
CA VAL A 107 -3.04 7.18 11.42
C VAL A 107 -2.42 5.81 11.35
N TYR A 108 -3.14 4.86 11.92
CA TYR A 108 -2.82 3.44 11.93
C TYR A 108 -3.73 2.70 10.97
N GLY A 109 -3.16 1.80 10.18
CA GLY A 109 -3.94 0.87 9.37
C GLY A 109 -3.56 -0.56 9.69
N ALA A 110 -4.58 -1.40 9.76
CA ALA A 110 -4.47 -2.85 9.85
C ALA A 110 -5.57 -3.48 9.02
N GLY A 111 -5.27 -4.61 8.38
CA GLY A 111 -6.24 -5.33 7.59
C GLY A 111 -5.66 -6.59 6.98
N TRP A 112 -6.49 -7.26 6.18
CA TRP A 112 -6.13 -8.47 5.48
C TRP A 112 -6.20 -8.22 3.98
N ALA A 113 -5.14 -8.59 3.26
CA ALA A 113 -5.09 -8.63 1.81
C ALA A 113 -5.13 -10.10 1.34
N GLY A 114 -5.90 -10.35 0.28
CA GLY A 114 -6.05 -11.70 -0.25
C GLY A 114 -6.67 -12.66 0.77
N ALA A 115 -6.35 -13.96 0.65
CA ALA A 115 -6.95 -14.98 1.52
C ALA A 115 -6.50 -14.85 2.98
N ARG A 116 -5.24 -14.46 3.25
CA ARG A 116 -4.65 -14.51 4.60
C ARG A 116 -3.47 -13.59 4.88
N ARG A 117 -3.11 -12.61 4.04
CA ARG A 117 -1.92 -11.78 4.31
C ARG A 117 -2.30 -10.57 5.17
N PRO A 118 -1.92 -10.49 6.46
CA PRO A 118 -2.15 -9.30 7.25
C PRO A 118 -1.22 -8.18 6.79
N GLY A 119 -1.68 -6.94 6.91
CA GLY A 119 -0.89 -5.74 6.65
C GLY A 119 -1.08 -4.75 7.78
N PHE A 120 0.01 -4.07 8.15
CA PHE A 120 0.01 -3.02 9.16
C PHE A 120 0.82 -1.83 8.66
N PHE A 121 0.47 -0.63 9.09
CA PHE A 121 1.30 0.56 8.93
C PHE A 121 0.94 1.65 9.94
N LEU A 122 1.87 2.57 10.16
CA LEU A 122 1.66 3.81 10.91
C LEU A 122 2.20 4.97 10.08
N ALA A 123 1.38 5.98 9.85
CA ALA A 123 1.74 7.11 9.01
C ALA A 123 1.22 8.43 9.58
N GLU A 124 1.67 9.52 8.98
CA GLU A 124 1.07 10.84 9.18
C GLU A 124 -0.30 10.89 8.50
N LEU A 125 -1.29 11.49 9.17
CA LEU A 125 -2.56 11.84 8.56
C LEU A 125 -2.42 13.19 7.87
N ILE A 126 -2.55 13.23 6.54
CA ILE A 126 -2.59 14.49 5.78
C ILE A 126 -4.02 15.02 5.73
N GLU A 127 -4.96 14.15 5.39
CA GLU A 127 -6.35 14.53 5.17
C GLU A 127 -7.30 13.37 5.46
N LEU A 128 -8.47 13.69 6.00
CA LEU A 128 -9.62 12.80 6.05
C LEU A 128 -10.81 13.53 5.41
N ARG A 129 -11.35 12.99 4.32
CA ARG A 129 -12.50 13.59 3.60
C ARG A 129 -13.58 12.57 3.29
N ALA A 130 -14.84 13.00 3.32
CA ALA A 130 -15.97 12.15 2.97
C ALA A 130 -16.26 12.18 1.46
N ILE A 131 -16.72 11.05 0.91
CA ILE A 131 -17.35 10.92 -0.40
C ILE A 131 -18.82 10.56 -0.15
N GLU A 132 -19.63 11.59 0.11
CA GLU A 132 -21.05 11.46 0.51
C GLU A 132 -21.86 10.59 -0.45
N ALA A 133 -21.67 10.77 -1.76
CA ALA A 133 -22.41 10.04 -2.79
C ALA A 133 -22.18 8.51 -2.76
N GLU A 134 -21.06 8.06 -2.18
CA GLU A 134 -20.72 6.64 -2.06
C GLU A 134 -20.87 6.10 -0.63
N GLY A 135 -21.05 6.99 0.36
CA GLY A 135 -20.96 6.62 1.78
C GLY A 135 -19.55 6.18 2.18
N LEU A 136 -18.52 6.73 1.51
CA LEU A 136 -17.12 6.38 1.75
C LEU A 136 -16.36 7.55 2.39
N ARG A 137 -15.16 7.27 2.89
CA ARG A 137 -14.18 8.29 3.27
C ARG A 137 -12.83 8.00 2.63
N VAL A 138 -12.10 9.05 2.26
CA VAL A 138 -10.69 8.96 1.83
C VAL A 138 -9.81 9.42 2.98
N GLN A 139 -8.87 8.57 3.35
CA GLN A 139 -7.84 8.82 4.33
C GLN A 139 -6.49 8.92 3.63
N LEU A 140 -6.03 10.16 3.41
CA LEU A 140 -4.75 10.43 2.77
C LEU A 140 -3.64 10.39 3.82
N CYS A 141 -2.72 9.44 3.64
CA CYS A 141 -1.59 9.19 4.52
C CYS A 141 -0.30 9.76 3.91
N GLY A 142 0.51 10.42 4.71
CA GLY A 142 1.77 11.04 4.33
C GLY A 142 2.97 10.14 4.53
N ARG A 143 3.97 10.64 5.27
CA ARG A 143 5.16 9.87 5.62
C ARG A 143 4.79 8.67 6.48
N GLU A 144 5.44 7.56 6.21
CA GLU A 144 5.27 6.30 6.94
C GLU A 144 6.33 6.19 8.04
N TRP A 145 5.87 6.01 9.27
CA TRP A 145 6.71 5.73 10.42
C TRP A 145 6.98 4.23 10.56
N ALA A 146 5.99 3.39 10.26
CA ALA A 146 6.13 1.93 10.20
C ALA A 146 5.41 1.37 8.97
N ARG A 147 6.01 0.35 8.34
CA ARG A 147 5.38 -0.43 7.26
C ARG A 147 6.01 -1.82 7.13
N GLY A 148 5.28 -2.71 6.48
CA GLY A 148 5.81 -3.97 5.96
C GLY A 148 6.32 -3.87 4.53
N LEU A 149 6.81 -5.01 4.05
CA LEU A 149 7.24 -5.25 2.67
C LEU A 149 6.08 -5.03 1.70
N PHE A 150 4.88 -5.51 2.06
CA PHE A 150 3.65 -5.24 1.32
C PHE A 150 3.02 -3.92 1.73
N ALA A 151 3.21 -2.92 0.87
CA ALA A 151 2.69 -1.57 1.06
C ALA A 151 1.92 -1.13 -0.20
N PRO A 152 0.66 -1.59 -0.38
CA PRO A 152 -0.16 -1.13 -1.50
C PRO A 152 -0.39 0.39 -1.38
N PRO A 153 -0.36 1.13 -2.51
CA PRO A 153 -0.50 2.58 -2.50
C PRO A 153 -1.92 3.03 -2.15
N ALA A 154 -2.93 2.25 -2.51
CA ALA A 154 -4.33 2.46 -2.14
C ALA A 154 -4.97 1.12 -1.76
N VAL A 155 -5.96 1.17 -0.86
CA VAL A 155 -6.79 0.02 -0.49
C VAL A 155 -8.11 0.47 0.13
N LEU A 156 -9.20 -0.21 -0.21
CA LEU A 156 -10.47 -0.12 0.50
C LEU A 156 -10.45 -0.97 1.78
N ALA A 157 -10.55 -0.32 2.94
CA ALA A 157 -10.68 -0.93 4.24
C ALA A 157 -12.06 -0.59 4.84
N GLY A 158 -13.03 -1.49 4.69
CA GLY A 158 -14.41 -1.24 5.10
C GLY A 158 -15.05 -0.15 4.26
N ASP A 159 -15.39 0.98 4.88
CA ASP A 159 -15.93 2.19 4.25
C ASP A 159 -14.85 3.26 3.97
N THR A 160 -13.57 2.92 4.19
CA THR A 160 -12.45 3.86 4.15
C THR A 160 -11.46 3.49 3.05
N ILE A 161 -11.31 4.38 2.07
CA ILE A 161 -10.23 4.33 1.09
C ILE A 161 -8.97 4.89 1.75
N VAL A 162 -7.98 4.04 1.95
CA VAL A 162 -6.68 4.42 2.52
C VAL A 162 -5.71 4.66 1.37
N LEU A 163 -5.29 5.91 1.17
CA LEU A 163 -4.32 6.29 0.14
C LEU A 163 -2.98 6.66 0.80
N ARG A 164 -1.94 5.88 0.54
CA ARG A 164 -0.60 5.99 1.15
C ARG A 164 0.35 6.68 0.19
N ARG A 165 0.53 8.01 0.37
CA ARG A 165 1.32 8.84 -0.55
C ARG A 165 2.79 8.41 -0.63
N GLU A 166 3.42 8.05 0.48
CA GLU A 166 4.80 7.56 0.45
C GLU A 166 4.92 6.18 -0.24
N ALA A 167 3.98 5.26 0.02
CA ALA A 167 3.95 3.96 -0.67
C ALA A 167 3.73 4.13 -2.18
N MET A 168 2.84 5.04 -2.59
CA MET A 168 2.63 5.41 -4.00
C MET A 168 3.90 5.97 -4.63
N ALA A 169 4.61 6.87 -3.97
CA ALA A 169 5.87 7.42 -4.45
C ALA A 169 6.92 6.34 -4.74
N ARG A 170 7.02 5.35 -3.84
CA ARG A 170 7.95 4.23 -3.94
C ARG A 170 7.56 3.25 -5.03
N TRP A 171 6.27 2.92 -5.14
CA TRP A 171 5.74 2.11 -6.22
C TRP A 171 5.98 2.73 -7.61
N LEU A 172 5.79 4.04 -7.75
CA LEU A 172 6.09 4.77 -8.99
C LEU A 172 7.57 4.80 -9.32
N TRP A 173 8.43 4.90 -8.30
CA TRP A 173 9.86 4.79 -8.48
C TRP A 173 10.26 3.41 -9.00
N GLU A 174 9.70 2.32 -8.45
CA GLU A 174 9.96 0.97 -8.95
C GLU A 174 9.53 0.81 -10.42
N LYS A 175 8.36 1.34 -10.80
CA LYS A 175 7.93 1.36 -12.21
C LYS A 175 8.89 2.13 -13.09
N PHE A 176 9.36 3.29 -12.64
CA PHE A 176 10.33 4.10 -13.37
C PHE A 176 11.70 3.41 -13.51
N GLU A 177 12.18 2.71 -12.47
CA GLU A 177 13.41 1.91 -12.55
C GLU A 177 13.29 0.83 -13.64
N VAL A 178 12.15 0.12 -13.69
CA VAL A 178 11.89 -0.90 -14.72
C VAL A 178 11.83 -0.27 -16.12
N PHE A 179 11.14 0.86 -16.27
CA PHE A 179 11.08 1.60 -17.53
C PHE A 179 12.48 2.02 -17.99
N GLY A 180 13.32 2.55 -17.10
CA GLY A 180 14.67 3.03 -17.42
C GLY A 180 15.60 1.98 -18.02
N LEU A 181 15.34 0.69 -17.81
CA LEU A 181 16.14 -0.41 -18.39
C LEU A 181 16.02 -0.52 -19.91
N LYS A 182 14.83 -0.27 -20.46
CA LYS A 182 14.53 -0.48 -21.90
C LYS A 182 13.93 0.73 -22.60
N ARG A 183 13.33 1.67 -21.85
CA ARG A 183 12.56 2.81 -22.37
C ARG A 183 11.58 2.39 -23.46
N ALA A 184 10.86 1.30 -23.21
CA ALA A 184 9.93 0.74 -24.19
C ALA A 184 8.82 1.75 -24.51
N GLU A 185 8.36 1.75 -25.77
CA GLU A 185 7.14 2.46 -26.15
C GLU A 185 5.94 1.89 -25.37
N GLY A 186 4.94 2.73 -25.09
CA GLY A 186 3.72 2.32 -24.42
C GLY A 186 3.20 3.34 -23.40
N PRO A 187 2.18 2.96 -22.62
CA PRO A 187 1.50 3.87 -21.69
C PRO A 187 2.44 4.54 -20.68
N PHE A 188 3.34 3.77 -20.04
CA PHE A 188 4.28 4.35 -19.07
C PHE A 188 5.25 5.37 -19.70
N LYS A 189 5.61 5.23 -20.99
CA LYS A 189 6.44 6.23 -21.67
C LYS A 189 5.70 7.57 -21.80
N ALA A 190 4.41 7.53 -22.17
CA ALA A 190 3.58 8.73 -22.23
C ALA A 190 3.46 9.41 -20.86
N VAL A 191 3.31 8.62 -19.79
CA VAL A 191 3.35 9.12 -18.40
C VAL A 191 4.70 9.76 -18.08
N ALA A 192 5.81 9.08 -18.38
CA ALA A 192 7.16 9.59 -18.13
C ALA A 192 7.43 10.92 -18.85
N GLN A 193 6.92 11.07 -20.08
CA GLN A 193 6.99 12.31 -20.84
C GLN A 193 6.11 13.41 -20.26
N ALA A 194 4.86 13.10 -19.91
CA ALA A 194 3.91 14.05 -19.33
C ALA A 194 4.44 14.68 -18.03
N TYR A 195 5.16 13.88 -17.22
CA TYR A 195 5.75 14.30 -15.96
C TYR A 195 7.23 14.68 -16.01
N ASP A 196 7.86 14.60 -17.19
CA ASP A 196 9.28 14.89 -17.41
C ASP A 196 10.23 14.07 -16.48
N LEU A 197 9.84 12.81 -16.23
CA LEU A 197 10.50 11.94 -15.25
C LEU A 197 11.92 11.55 -15.66
N GLU A 198 12.21 11.50 -16.96
CA GLU A 198 13.55 11.19 -17.47
C GLU A 198 14.54 12.34 -17.24
N ARG A 199 14.07 13.59 -17.21
CA ARG A 199 14.92 14.74 -16.87
C ARG A 199 15.17 14.78 -15.38
N ASP A 200 14.11 14.71 -14.58
CA ASP A 200 14.19 14.72 -13.13
C ASP A 200 12.95 14.09 -12.50
N PHE A 201 13.05 12.79 -12.16
CA PHE A 201 11.98 12.05 -11.51
C PHE A 201 11.51 12.71 -10.22
N LEU A 202 12.44 13.20 -9.39
CA LEU A 202 12.09 13.76 -8.08
C LEU A 202 11.35 15.10 -8.23
N ALA A 203 11.66 15.88 -9.26
CA ALA A 203 10.94 17.11 -9.57
C ALA A 203 9.54 16.85 -10.16
N GLY A 204 9.38 15.80 -10.97
CA GLY A 204 8.08 15.43 -11.57
C GLY A 204 7.12 14.71 -10.63
N LEU A 205 7.66 13.99 -9.64
CA LEU A 205 6.91 13.11 -8.74
C LEU A 205 5.78 13.80 -7.95
N PRO A 206 5.95 14.99 -7.34
CA PRO A 206 4.88 15.59 -6.54
C PRO A 206 3.60 15.82 -7.35
N ARG A 207 3.72 16.38 -8.56
CA ARG A 207 2.59 16.60 -9.46
C ARG A 207 1.95 15.28 -9.88
N MET A 208 2.76 14.27 -10.21
CA MET A 208 2.27 12.94 -10.56
C MET A 208 1.49 12.29 -9.41
N LEU A 209 1.95 12.42 -8.16
CA LEU A 209 1.23 11.92 -6.99
C LEU A 209 -0.10 12.65 -6.78
N ASP A 210 -0.12 13.97 -6.94
CA ASP A 210 -1.33 14.78 -6.74
C ASP A 210 -2.40 14.46 -7.79
N GLU A 211 -2.01 14.36 -9.06
CA GLU A 211 -2.94 14.10 -10.15
C GLU A 211 -3.39 12.64 -10.19
N GLN A 212 -2.47 11.68 -10.01
CA GLN A 212 -2.77 10.26 -10.20
C GLN A 212 -3.33 9.56 -8.95
N ALA A 213 -3.30 10.23 -7.80
CA ALA A 213 -4.00 9.77 -6.60
C ALA A 213 -5.49 9.54 -6.86
N GLU A 214 -6.10 10.41 -7.66
CA GLU A 214 -7.52 10.31 -8.03
C GLU A 214 -7.82 9.03 -8.83
N THR A 215 -6.91 8.62 -9.72
CA THR A 215 -7.08 7.37 -10.48
C THR A 215 -7.12 6.14 -9.56
N LEU A 216 -6.29 6.11 -8.50
CA LEU A 216 -6.36 5.05 -7.49
C LEU A 216 -7.66 5.13 -6.68
N ILE A 217 -8.10 6.33 -6.27
CA ILE A 217 -9.37 6.50 -5.55
C ILE A 217 -10.55 6.02 -6.38
N LEU A 218 -10.57 6.31 -7.68
CA LEU A 218 -11.62 5.83 -8.60
C LEU A 218 -11.67 4.31 -8.68
N HIS A 219 -10.51 3.63 -8.68
CA HIS A 219 -10.47 2.17 -8.59
C HIS A 219 -11.08 1.66 -7.29
N GLU A 220 -10.70 2.23 -6.14
CA GLU A 220 -11.25 1.80 -4.84
C GLU A 220 -12.77 2.07 -4.69
N ILE A 221 -13.28 3.15 -5.30
CA ILE A 221 -14.73 3.38 -5.44
C ILE A 221 -15.37 2.29 -6.32
N GLY A 222 -14.71 1.91 -7.41
CA GLY A 222 -15.11 0.79 -8.25
C GLY A 222 -15.17 -0.52 -7.48
N GLU A 223 -14.14 -0.84 -6.69
CA GLU A 223 -14.07 -2.02 -5.83
C GLU A 223 -15.22 -2.02 -4.82
N HIS A 224 -15.51 -0.88 -4.20
CA HIS A 224 -16.64 -0.75 -3.29
C HIS A 224 -17.98 -1.08 -3.99
N ARG A 225 -18.20 -0.54 -5.18
CA ARG A 225 -19.41 -0.80 -5.98
C ARG A 225 -19.50 -2.26 -6.43
N ALA A 226 -18.39 -2.85 -6.88
CA ALA A 226 -18.29 -4.24 -7.29
C ALA A 226 -18.58 -5.18 -6.11
N GLY A 227 -17.99 -4.92 -4.94
CA GLY A 227 -18.22 -5.67 -3.71
C GLY A 227 -19.68 -5.64 -3.28
N ARG A 228 -20.35 -4.47 -3.30
CA ARG A 228 -21.80 -4.37 -3.01
C ARG A 228 -22.64 -5.20 -3.98
N ARG A 229 -22.25 -5.25 -5.25
CA ARG A 229 -22.97 -5.99 -6.30
C ARG A 229 -22.79 -7.51 -6.17
N LEU A 230 -21.57 -7.96 -5.85
CA LEU A 230 -21.24 -9.38 -5.71
C LEU A 230 -21.74 -9.96 -4.38
N GLY A 231 -21.78 -9.13 -3.32
CA GLY A 231 -22.24 -9.52 -2.00
C GLY A 231 -21.28 -10.45 -1.24
N PRO A 232 -21.60 -10.80 0.01
CA PRO A 232 -20.71 -11.56 0.89
C PRO A 232 -20.42 -12.99 0.39
N ALA A 233 -21.36 -13.60 -0.33
CA ALA A 233 -21.21 -14.95 -0.89
C ALA A 233 -20.01 -15.08 -1.83
N TRP A 234 -19.57 -13.98 -2.46
CA TRP A 234 -18.37 -13.97 -3.28
C TRP A 234 -17.09 -14.20 -2.47
N GLY A 235 -16.96 -13.49 -1.33
CA GLY A 235 -15.83 -13.66 -0.43
C GLY A 235 -15.82 -15.05 0.20
N GLU A 236 -16.99 -15.56 0.61
CA GLU A 236 -17.15 -16.92 1.13
C GLU A 236 -16.74 -17.98 0.09
N MET A 237 -17.16 -17.81 -1.17
CA MET A 237 -16.74 -18.68 -2.27
C MET A 237 -15.23 -18.65 -2.44
N LEU A 238 -14.59 -17.47 -2.49
CA LEU A 238 -13.15 -17.34 -2.64
C LEU A 238 -12.38 -18.03 -1.51
N LEU A 239 -12.86 -17.92 -0.27
CA LEU A 239 -12.25 -18.56 0.90
C LEU A 239 -12.41 -20.09 0.91
N ALA A 240 -13.41 -20.62 0.21
CA ALA A 240 -13.68 -22.05 0.08
C ALA A 240 -12.92 -22.71 -1.10
N LEU A 241 -12.15 -21.96 -1.88
CA LEU A 241 -11.37 -22.51 -2.98
C LEU A 241 -10.08 -23.16 -2.47
N ASP A 242 -9.86 -24.41 -2.89
CA ASP A 242 -8.63 -25.15 -2.62
C ASP A 242 -7.60 -25.05 -3.78
N ASP A 243 -7.99 -24.46 -4.92
CA ASP A 243 -7.13 -24.29 -6.10
C ASP A 243 -6.68 -22.84 -6.30
N ARG A 244 -5.38 -22.61 -6.13
CA ARG A 244 -4.73 -21.30 -6.27
C ARG A 244 -4.95 -20.68 -7.66
N ARG A 245 -4.99 -21.48 -8.73
CA ARG A 245 -5.13 -20.94 -10.09
C ARG A 245 -6.53 -20.38 -10.31
N THR A 246 -7.55 -21.13 -9.89
CA THR A 246 -8.95 -20.70 -9.94
C THR A 246 -9.17 -19.49 -9.04
N GLU A 247 -8.59 -19.49 -7.84
CA GLU A 247 -8.63 -18.33 -6.95
C GLU A 247 -8.08 -17.07 -7.63
N LEU A 248 -6.90 -17.15 -8.28
CA LEU A 248 -6.31 -16.02 -8.99
C LEU A 248 -7.19 -15.47 -10.11
N LEU A 249 -7.84 -16.35 -10.89
CA LEU A 249 -8.73 -15.93 -11.96
C LEU A 249 -10.00 -15.26 -11.43
N LEU A 250 -10.60 -15.83 -10.39
CA LEU A 250 -11.81 -15.26 -9.78
C LEU A 250 -11.50 -13.94 -9.07
N ARG A 251 -10.35 -13.80 -8.42
CA ARG A 251 -9.93 -12.53 -7.81
C ARG A 251 -9.85 -11.35 -8.77
N ALA A 252 -9.64 -11.58 -10.07
CA ALA A 252 -9.62 -10.52 -11.07
C ALA A 252 -11.03 -10.03 -11.48
N VAL A 253 -12.10 -10.76 -11.13
CA VAL A 253 -13.46 -10.39 -11.53
C VAL A 253 -13.93 -9.08 -10.87
N PRO A 254 -13.81 -8.89 -9.53
CA PRO A 254 -14.07 -7.60 -8.90
C PRO A 254 -13.27 -6.46 -9.54
N ASP A 255 -11.95 -6.63 -9.71
CA ASP A 255 -11.09 -5.64 -10.36
C ASP A 255 -11.63 -5.23 -11.74
N HIS A 256 -11.99 -6.19 -12.60
CA HIS A 256 -12.56 -5.86 -13.91
C HIS A 256 -13.89 -5.12 -13.83
N LEU A 257 -14.76 -5.47 -12.86
CA LEU A 257 -16.02 -4.76 -12.64
C LEU A 257 -15.78 -3.35 -12.11
N ALA A 258 -14.82 -3.19 -11.20
CA ALA A 258 -14.40 -1.90 -10.66
C ALA A 258 -13.91 -1.01 -11.80
N ASP A 259 -12.95 -1.50 -12.57
CA ASP A 259 -12.20 -0.76 -13.57
C ASP A 259 -13.07 -0.29 -14.74
N LEU A 260 -13.89 -1.21 -15.27
CA LEU A 260 -14.81 -0.91 -16.37
C LEU A 260 -16.03 -0.10 -15.92
N GLY A 261 -16.35 -0.13 -14.62
CA GLY A 261 -17.51 0.55 -14.05
C GLY A 261 -17.23 1.96 -13.53
N THR A 262 -15.99 2.26 -13.13
CA THR A 262 -15.66 3.53 -12.46
C THR A 262 -14.47 4.27 -13.06
N PRO A 263 -13.19 3.86 -12.93
CA PRO A 263 -12.07 4.66 -13.41
C PRO A 263 -12.10 4.83 -14.93
N LEU A 264 -12.29 3.77 -15.73
CA LEU A 264 -12.23 3.92 -17.19
C LEU A 264 -13.32 4.86 -17.75
N PRO A 265 -14.62 4.71 -17.39
CA PRO A 265 -15.63 5.68 -17.81
C PRO A 265 -15.30 7.11 -17.36
N ALA A 266 -14.90 7.31 -16.10
CA ALA A 266 -14.60 8.63 -15.56
C ALA A 266 -13.41 9.30 -16.28
N LEU A 267 -12.35 8.54 -16.56
CA LEU A 267 -11.17 9.05 -17.27
C LEU A 267 -11.48 9.37 -18.74
N LEU A 268 -12.32 8.58 -19.40
CA LEU A 268 -12.78 8.85 -20.77
C LEU A 268 -13.68 10.09 -20.84
N GLU A 269 -14.61 10.25 -19.89
CA GLU A 269 -15.48 11.43 -19.81
C GLU A 269 -14.70 12.72 -19.55
N ARG A 270 -13.60 12.63 -18.79
CA ARG A 270 -12.70 13.76 -18.49
C ARG A 270 -11.74 14.09 -19.63
N ASP A 271 -11.66 13.26 -20.68
CA ASP A 271 -10.64 13.33 -21.75
C ASP A 271 -9.20 13.40 -21.19
N ASP A 272 -8.95 12.67 -20.08
CA ASP A 272 -7.67 12.70 -19.38
C ASP A 272 -6.72 11.65 -19.94
N ALA A 273 -6.05 12.00 -21.03
CA ALA A 273 -5.11 11.11 -21.72
C ALA A 273 -3.95 10.64 -20.82
N VAL A 274 -3.46 11.50 -19.91
CA VAL A 274 -2.32 11.15 -19.04
C VAL A 274 -2.76 10.11 -18.01
N SER A 275 -3.91 10.30 -17.38
CA SER A 275 -4.45 9.36 -16.41
C SER A 275 -4.87 8.03 -17.06
N LEU A 276 -5.36 8.05 -18.30
CA LEU A 276 -5.58 6.82 -19.08
C LEU A 276 -4.26 6.06 -19.34
N HIS A 277 -3.20 6.78 -19.73
CA HIS A 277 -1.90 6.15 -19.89
C HIS A 277 -1.34 5.62 -18.58
N PHE A 278 -1.54 6.35 -17.47
CA PHE A 278 -1.19 5.89 -16.13
C PHE A 278 -1.94 4.60 -15.77
N TRP A 279 -3.24 4.54 -16.04
CA TRP A 279 -4.08 3.39 -15.77
C TRP A 279 -3.56 2.12 -16.47
N PHE A 280 -3.14 2.23 -17.73
CA PHE A 280 -2.62 1.10 -18.51
C PHE A 280 -1.11 0.85 -18.35
N SER A 281 -0.45 1.54 -17.42
CA SER A 281 1.00 1.47 -17.21
C SER A 281 1.43 0.46 -16.15
#